data_AF-P53449-F1
#
_entry.id   AF-P53449-F1
#
_cell.length_a   1.000
_cell.length_b   1.000
_cell.length_c   1.000
_cell.angle_alpha   90.00
_cell.angle_beta   90.00
_cell.angle_gamma   90.00
#
_symmetry.space_group_name_H-M   'P 1'
#
loop_
_entity.id
_entity.type
_entity.pdbx_description
1 polymer ?
#
loop_
_entity_poly.entity_id
_entity_poly.type
_entity_poly.pdbx_seq_one_letter_code
_entity_poly.pdbx_strand_id
1 'polypeptide(L)'
;LLKPNMVTPGHSCPTKYSPEEIAMATVTALRRTVPPAVPGVTFLSGGQSEEEASINLNAINTCPLVRPWALTFSYGRALQASALSAWRGQRDNANAATEEFVKRAEVNGLAALGKYEGSGDDSGAAGQSLYVANHAY
;
A
#
# COMPACT_ATOMS: atom_id res chain seq x y z
N LEU A 1 2.27 15.23 -9.58
CA LEU A 1 1.79 13.88 -9.19
C LEU A 1 0.82 14.05 -8.03
N LEU A 2 -0.37 13.43 -8.11
CA LEU A 2 -1.35 13.45 -7.02
C LEU A 2 -0.97 12.39 -5.98
N LYS A 3 -0.97 12.73 -4.69
CA LYS A 3 -0.56 11.83 -3.59
C LYS A 3 -1.68 11.59 -2.56
N PRO A 4 -2.80 10.95 -2.93
CA PRO A 4 -3.92 10.73 -2.02
C PRO A 4 -3.73 9.44 -1.22
N ASN A 5 -4.59 9.23 -0.22
CA ASN A 5 -4.81 7.89 0.35
C ASN A 5 -5.72 7.08 -0.56
N MET A 6 -5.73 5.76 -0.36
CA MET A 6 -6.78 4.87 -0.89
C MET A 6 -8.10 5.15 -0.16
N VAL A 7 -9.23 4.79 -0.78
CA VAL A 7 -10.55 4.86 -0.13
C VAL A 7 -10.73 3.60 0.70
N THR A 8 -10.38 3.70 1.98
CA THR A 8 -10.51 2.62 2.97
C THR A 8 -11.61 2.94 3.98
N PRO A 9 -12.19 1.93 4.66
CA PRO A 9 -13.00 2.20 5.84
C PRO A 9 -12.20 2.96 6.91
N GLY A 10 -12.89 3.73 7.74
CA GLY A 10 -12.25 4.34 8.92
C GLY A 10 -11.76 3.27 9.90
N HIS A 11 -10.70 3.57 10.66
CA HIS A 11 -10.08 2.61 11.59
C HIS A 11 -11.03 2.04 12.66
N SER A 12 -12.08 2.78 13.04
CA SER A 12 -13.12 2.33 13.97
C SER A 12 -14.31 1.63 13.28
N CYS A 13 -14.26 1.43 11.96
CA CYS A 13 -15.33 0.77 11.23
C CYS A 13 -15.35 -0.73 11.59
N PRO A 14 -16.48 -1.28 12.06
CA PRO A 14 -16.57 -2.70 12.39
C PRO A 14 -16.61 -3.59 11.13
N THR A 15 -16.95 -3.01 9.99
CA THR A 15 -17.07 -3.72 8.71
C THR A 15 -15.72 -3.75 8.02
N LYS A 16 -15.26 -4.96 7.69
CA LYS A 16 -14.13 -5.16 6.80
C LYS A 16 -14.64 -5.21 5.36
N TYR A 17 -13.91 -4.57 4.46
CA TYR A 17 -14.17 -4.58 3.03
C TYR A 17 -13.07 -5.33 2.31
N SER A 18 -13.42 -5.97 1.19
CA SER A 18 -12.44 -6.69 0.39
C SER A 18 -11.52 -5.70 -0.35
N PRO A 19 -10.31 -6.15 -0.76
CA PRO A 19 -9.44 -5.34 -1.62
C PRO A 19 -10.12 -4.85 -2.90
N GLU A 20 -11.00 -5.66 -3.49
CA GLU A 20 -11.76 -5.32 -4.70
C GLU A 20 -12.77 -4.21 -4.43
N GLU A 21 -13.42 -4.20 -3.25
CA GLU A 21 -14.34 -3.13 -2.85
C GLU A 21 -13.58 -1.81 -2.62
N ILE A 22 -12.43 -1.87 -1.94
CA ILE A 22 -11.52 -0.73 -1.75
C ILE A 22 -11.05 -0.19 -3.11
N ALA A 23 -10.68 -1.07 -4.02
CA ALA A 23 -10.27 -0.73 -5.37
C ALA A 23 -11.39 -0.06 -6.15
N MET A 24 -12.59 -0.64 -6.14
CA MET A 24 -13.77 -0.11 -6.81
C MET A 24 -14.12 1.29 -6.29
N ALA A 25 -14.13 1.48 -4.97
CA ALA A 25 -14.40 2.78 -4.35
C ALA A 25 -13.32 3.81 -4.71
N THR A 26 -12.05 3.42 -4.63
CA THR A 26 -10.90 4.30 -4.96
C THR A 26 -10.93 4.75 -6.41
N VAL A 27 -11.06 3.81 -7.35
CA VAL A 27 -11.07 4.14 -8.79
C VAL A 27 -12.32 4.93 -9.16
N THR A 28 -13.46 4.65 -8.54
CA THR A 28 -14.68 5.46 -8.71
C THR A 28 -14.47 6.91 -8.25
N ALA A 29 -13.85 7.13 -7.09
CA ALA A 29 -13.55 8.45 -6.58
C ALA A 29 -12.60 9.23 -7.52
N LEU A 30 -11.55 8.57 -8.01
CA LEU A 30 -10.63 9.16 -8.99
C LEU A 30 -11.35 9.51 -10.30
N ARG A 31 -12.16 8.61 -10.86
CA ARG A 31 -12.93 8.86 -12.09
C ARG A 31 -13.90 10.02 -11.99
N ARG A 32 -14.39 10.33 -10.79
CA ARG A 32 -15.32 11.44 -10.55
C ARG A 32 -14.62 12.78 -10.34
N THR A 33 -13.34 12.80 -9.99
CA THR A 33 -12.67 14.01 -9.47
C THR A 33 -11.33 14.34 -10.14
N VAL A 34 -10.65 13.35 -10.70
CA VAL A 34 -9.33 13.50 -11.31
C VAL A 34 -9.50 13.48 -12.83
N PRO A 35 -9.02 14.50 -13.56
CA PRO A 35 -9.07 14.50 -15.02
C PRO A 35 -8.01 13.55 -15.61
N PRO A 36 -8.25 12.96 -16.81
CA PRO A 36 -7.27 12.10 -17.49
C PRO A 36 -5.93 12.77 -17.79
N ALA A 37 -5.87 14.11 -17.80
CA ALA A 37 -4.64 14.87 -18.02
C ALA A 37 -3.63 14.78 -16.86
N VAL A 38 -4.04 14.32 -15.68
CA VAL A 38 -3.10 14.00 -14.61
C VAL A 38 -2.23 12.83 -15.07
N PRO A 39 -0.90 12.85 -14.95
CA PRO A 39 -0.08 11.75 -15.45
C PRO A 39 -0.14 10.49 -14.57
N GLY A 40 -0.38 10.65 -13.27
CA GLY A 40 -0.39 9.54 -12.33
C GLY A 40 -0.77 9.91 -10.91
N VAL A 41 -1.13 8.88 -10.16
CA VAL A 41 -1.53 8.92 -8.75
C VAL A 41 -0.59 7.99 -7.97
N THR A 42 0.04 8.51 -6.92
CA THR A 42 0.93 7.74 -6.04
C THR A 42 0.27 7.63 -4.67
N PHE A 43 -0.27 6.47 -4.33
CA PHE A 43 -0.99 6.29 -3.07
C PHE A 43 -0.07 6.32 -1.87
N LEU A 44 -0.53 6.97 -0.80
CA LEU A 44 0.01 6.77 0.55
C LEU A 44 -0.59 5.48 1.12
N SER A 45 0.15 4.81 2.01
CA SER A 45 -0.35 3.59 2.66
C SER A 45 -1.42 3.86 3.72
N GLY A 46 -1.58 5.11 4.18
CA GLY A 46 -2.69 5.49 5.07
C GLY A 46 -2.74 4.81 6.44
N GLY A 47 -1.64 4.20 6.91
CA GLY A 47 -1.60 3.44 8.18
C GLY A 47 -1.98 1.96 8.06
N GLN A 48 -2.31 1.49 6.86
CA GLN A 48 -2.43 0.06 6.55
C GLN A 48 -1.12 -0.67 6.86
N SER A 49 -1.22 -1.99 7.07
CA SER A 49 -0.02 -2.84 7.14
C SER A 49 0.74 -2.81 5.81
N GLU A 50 2.00 -3.28 5.81
CA GLU A 50 2.77 -3.36 4.57
C GLU A 50 2.05 -4.23 3.54
N GLU A 51 1.53 -5.39 3.99
CA GLU A 51 0.85 -6.35 3.14
C GLU A 51 -0.50 -5.86 2.64
N GLU A 52 -1.33 -5.30 3.52
CA GLU A 52 -2.63 -4.73 3.16
C GLU A 52 -2.48 -3.61 2.12
N ALA A 53 -1.48 -2.73 2.29
CA ALA A 53 -1.22 -1.66 1.33
C ALA A 53 -0.81 -2.19 -0.06
N SER A 54 -0.09 -3.32 -0.13
CA SER A 54 0.29 -3.96 -1.39
C SER A 54 -0.89 -4.70 -2.03
N ILE A 55 -1.67 -5.43 -1.26
CA ILE A 55 -2.88 -6.13 -1.72
C ILE A 55 -3.90 -5.13 -2.29
N ASN A 56 -4.17 -4.04 -1.57
CA ASN A 56 -5.12 -3.01 -2.01
C ASN A 56 -4.61 -2.26 -3.24
N LEU A 57 -3.31 -1.97 -3.33
CA LEU A 57 -2.72 -1.40 -4.56
C LEU A 57 -2.85 -2.34 -5.75
N ASN A 58 -2.64 -3.64 -5.54
CA ASN A 58 -2.80 -4.65 -6.57
C ASN A 58 -4.25 -4.69 -7.07
N ALA A 59 -5.22 -4.73 -6.16
CA ALA A 59 -6.64 -4.71 -6.51
C ALA A 59 -7.03 -3.42 -7.27
N ILE A 60 -6.48 -2.26 -6.89
CA ILE A 60 -6.64 -1.02 -7.65
C ILE A 60 -6.09 -1.19 -9.07
N ASN A 61 -4.96 -1.88 -9.22
CA ASN A 61 -4.31 -2.11 -10.50
C ASN A 61 -4.97 -3.21 -11.37
N THR A 62 -5.80 -4.08 -10.78
CA THR A 62 -6.61 -5.09 -11.50
C THR A 62 -8.09 -4.71 -11.64
N CYS A 63 -8.50 -3.57 -11.06
CA CYS A 63 -9.88 -3.08 -11.13
C CYS A 63 -10.40 -2.98 -12.59
N PRO A 64 -11.63 -3.46 -12.88
CA PRO A 64 -12.18 -3.50 -14.25
C PRO A 64 -12.57 -2.13 -14.82
N LEU A 65 -12.56 -1.07 -14.00
CA LEU A 65 -12.88 0.27 -14.47
C LEU A 65 -11.73 0.88 -15.28
N VAL A 66 -12.07 1.77 -16.22
CA VAL A 66 -11.10 2.55 -17.00
C VAL A 66 -10.25 3.42 -16.07
N ARG A 67 -8.93 3.31 -16.21
CA ARG A 67 -7.92 4.00 -15.41
C ARG A 67 -6.88 4.61 -16.35
N PRO A 68 -7.06 5.87 -16.82
CA PRO A 68 -6.11 6.50 -17.74
C PRO A 68 -4.79 6.92 -17.07
N TRP A 69 -4.70 6.79 -15.74
CA TRP A 69 -3.56 7.19 -14.92
C TRP A 69 -2.63 6.01 -14.66
N ALA A 70 -1.33 6.28 -14.56
CA ALA A 70 -0.45 5.38 -13.84
C ALA A 70 -0.82 5.40 -12.35
N LEU A 71 -1.15 4.24 -11.77
CA LEU A 71 -1.54 4.09 -10.37
C LEU A 71 -0.46 3.31 -9.62
N THR A 72 0.28 4.00 -8.77
CA THR A 72 1.45 3.44 -8.07
C THR A 72 1.45 3.87 -6.60
N PHE A 73 2.56 3.65 -5.90
CA PHE A 73 2.71 3.90 -4.48
C PHE A 73 3.74 4.99 -4.18
N SER A 74 3.60 5.58 -2.99
CA SER A 74 4.60 6.43 -2.34
C SER A 74 4.58 6.12 -0.84
N TYR A 75 5.03 4.93 -0.49
CA TYR A 75 4.95 4.41 0.87
C TYR A 75 6.18 4.80 1.70
N GLY A 76 5.92 5.33 2.90
CA GLY A 76 6.92 5.50 3.95
C GLY A 76 6.96 4.24 4.81
N ARG A 77 6.19 4.22 5.90
CA ARG A 77 6.17 3.08 6.85
C ARG A 77 5.86 1.74 6.17
N ALA A 78 4.92 1.69 5.21
CA ALA A 78 4.55 0.44 4.54
C ALA A 78 5.62 -0.15 3.61
N LEU A 79 6.74 0.56 3.41
CA LEU A 79 7.89 0.07 2.63
C LEU A 79 9.04 -0.40 3.52
N GLN A 80 9.14 0.10 4.75
CA GLN A 80 10.36 -0.05 5.56
C GLN A 80 10.11 -0.56 6.99
N ALA A 81 8.88 -0.81 7.42
CA ALA A 81 8.59 -1.20 8.80
C ALA A 81 9.20 -2.59 9.12
N SER A 82 9.08 -3.55 8.21
CA SER A 82 9.76 -4.86 8.32
C SER A 82 11.28 -4.69 8.34
N ALA A 83 11.84 -3.89 7.43
CA ALA A 83 13.27 -3.60 7.39
C ALA A 83 13.79 -2.99 8.71
N LEU A 84 13.06 -2.04 9.29
CA LEU A 84 13.39 -1.43 10.59
C LEU A 84 13.29 -2.45 11.73
N SER A 85 12.27 -3.31 11.70
CA SER A 85 12.07 -4.39 12.69
C SER A 85 13.18 -5.45 12.63
N ALA A 86 13.67 -5.76 11.43
CA ALA A 86 14.82 -6.64 11.23
C ALA A 86 16.12 -5.96 11.67
N TRP A 87 16.32 -4.68 11.34
CA TRP A 87 17.53 -3.93 11.66
C TRP A 87 17.76 -3.76 13.16
N ARG A 88 16.73 -3.31 13.91
CA ARG A 88 16.80 -3.03 15.36
C ARG A 88 17.92 -2.05 15.79
N GLY A 89 18.46 -1.27 14.86
CA GLY A 89 19.62 -0.39 15.12
C GLY A 89 20.96 -1.13 15.27
N GLN A 90 21.02 -2.43 14.96
CA GLN A 90 22.23 -3.25 15.10
C GLN A 90 22.92 -3.39 13.74
N ARG A 91 24.21 -3.04 13.67
CA ARG A 91 24.97 -3.09 12.41
C ARG A 91 25.06 -4.48 11.82
N ASP A 92 25.09 -5.51 12.66
CA ASP A 92 25.16 -6.91 12.24
C ASP A 92 23.88 -7.37 11.50
N ASN A 93 22.75 -6.67 11.71
CA ASN A 93 21.47 -6.97 11.05
C ASN A 93 21.28 -6.24 9.70
N ALA A 94 22.30 -5.54 9.19
CA ALA A 94 22.18 -4.74 7.96
C ALA A 94 21.73 -5.58 6.74
N ASN A 95 22.22 -6.81 6.62
CA ASN A 95 21.83 -7.71 5.53
C ASN A 95 20.35 -8.12 5.66
N ALA A 96 19.91 -8.56 6.83
CA ALA A 96 18.51 -8.92 7.07
C ALA A 96 17.55 -7.75 6.83
N ALA A 97 17.95 -6.53 7.23
CA ALA A 97 17.17 -5.33 6.96
C ALA A 97 17.07 -5.00 5.45
N THR A 98 18.17 -5.21 4.72
CA THR A 98 18.22 -4.99 3.27
C THR A 98 17.34 -6.01 2.54
N GLU A 99 17.39 -7.29 2.94
CA GLU A 99 16.56 -8.36 2.38
C GLU A 99 15.07 -8.05 2.55
N GLU A 100 14.63 -7.65 3.73
CA GLU A 100 13.23 -7.26 3.96
C GLU A 100 12.82 -6.02 3.16
N PHE A 101 13.69 -5.00 3.06
CA PHE A 101 13.40 -3.80 2.26
C PHE A 101 13.25 -4.14 0.77
N VAL A 102 14.16 -4.93 0.20
CA VAL A 102 14.11 -5.35 -1.21
C VAL A 102 12.85 -6.17 -1.47
N LYS A 103 12.54 -7.14 -0.60
CA LYS A 103 11.31 -7.92 -0.68
C LYS A 103 10.07 -7.03 -0.72
N ARG A 104 9.95 -6.04 0.19
CA ARG A 104 8.81 -5.12 0.17
C ARG A 104 8.79 -4.22 -1.07
N ALA A 105 9.94 -3.79 -1.58
CA ALA A 105 10.03 -3.00 -2.80
C ALA A 105 9.55 -3.80 -4.03
N GLU A 106 9.94 -5.07 -4.14
CA GLU A 106 9.51 -5.98 -5.21
C GLU A 106 8.00 -6.25 -5.15
N VAL A 107 7.46 -6.54 -3.96
CA VAL A 107 6.02 -6.74 -3.74
C VAL A 107 5.22 -5.50 -4.17
N ASN A 108 5.66 -4.30 -3.76
CA ASN A 108 4.99 -3.06 -4.16
C ASN A 108 5.12 -2.79 -5.67
N GLY A 109 6.24 -3.16 -6.29
CA GLY A 109 6.43 -3.13 -7.74
C GLY A 109 5.45 -4.03 -8.48
N LEU A 110 5.30 -5.28 -8.03
CA LEU A 110 4.32 -6.23 -8.58
C LEU A 110 2.88 -5.75 -8.40
N ALA A 111 2.56 -5.19 -7.23
CA ALA A 111 1.24 -4.63 -6.95
C ALA A 111 0.92 -3.42 -7.85
N ALA A 112 1.90 -2.55 -8.14
CA ALA A 112 1.73 -1.46 -9.10
C ALA A 112 1.48 -1.94 -10.54
N LEU A 113 1.88 -3.18 -10.86
CA LEU A 113 1.62 -3.82 -12.15
C LEU A 113 0.33 -4.67 -12.16
N GLY A 114 -0.36 -4.81 -11.02
CA GLY A 114 -1.52 -5.71 -10.89
C GLY A 114 -1.15 -7.19 -10.98
N LYS A 115 0.09 -7.55 -10.59
CA LYS A 115 0.66 -8.90 -10.71
C LYS A 115 1.03 -9.54 -9.37
N TYR A 116 0.64 -8.91 -8.26
CA TYR A 116 0.90 -9.44 -6.94
C TYR A 116 -0.24 -10.36 -6.52
N GLU A 117 0.07 -11.61 -6.17
CA GLU A 117 -0.93 -12.62 -5.79
C GLU A 117 -1.10 -12.76 -4.27
N GLY A 118 -0.46 -11.89 -3.47
CA GLY A 118 -0.41 -12.02 -2.02
C GLY A 118 0.57 -13.11 -1.59
N SER A 119 1.24 -12.93 -0.45
CA SER A 119 2.09 -13.98 0.13
C SER A 119 1.28 -15.01 0.91
N GLY A 120 0.06 -14.65 1.32
CA GLY A 120 -0.75 -15.40 2.29
C GLY A 120 -0.21 -15.34 3.72
N ASP A 121 0.86 -14.57 3.97
CA ASP A 121 1.53 -14.48 5.26
C ASP A 121 1.35 -13.08 5.90
N ASP A 122 0.29 -12.95 6.70
CA ASP A 122 0.02 -11.78 7.54
C ASP A 122 0.67 -11.89 8.93
N SER A 123 1.47 -12.93 9.20
CA SER A 123 1.94 -13.24 10.56
C SER A 123 3.16 -12.42 11.00
N GLY A 124 3.89 -11.86 10.04
CA GLY A 124 5.12 -11.10 10.28
C GLY A 124 4.93 -9.59 10.51
N ALA A 125 6.04 -8.88 10.61
CA ALA A 125 6.05 -7.40 10.71
C ALA A 125 5.27 -6.72 9.55
N ALA A 126 5.23 -7.37 8.38
CA ALA A 126 4.49 -6.89 7.21
C ALA A 126 2.97 -6.87 7.41
N GLY A 127 2.41 -7.75 8.25
CA GLY A 127 0.97 -7.83 8.54
C GLY A 127 0.50 -6.91 9.68
N GLN A 128 1.43 -6.27 10.40
CA GLN A 128 1.07 -5.41 11.53
C GLN A 128 0.53 -4.06 11.06
N SER A 129 -0.53 -3.57 11.73
CA SER A 129 -1.06 -2.23 11.48
C SER A 129 0.01 -1.17 11.73
N LEU A 130 0.14 -0.21 10.82
CA LEU A 130 1.07 0.91 10.89
C LEU A 130 0.35 2.23 11.25
N TYR A 131 -0.87 2.12 11.74
CA TYR A 131 -1.69 3.23 12.16
C TYR A 131 -1.17 3.82 13.47
N VAL A 132 -1.05 5.14 13.52
CA VAL A 132 -0.69 5.90 14.71
C VAL A 132 -1.78 6.94 14.91
N ALA A 133 -2.52 6.83 16.02
CA ALA A 133 -3.57 7.80 16.35
C ALA A 133 -2.96 9.20 16.52
N ASN A 134 -3.63 10.22 15.98
CA ASN A 134 -3.21 11.62 16.07
C ASN A 134 -1.77 11.88 15.57
N HIS A 135 -1.32 11.11 14.58
CA HIS A 135 0.01 11.31 13.99
C HIS A 135 0.12 12.70 13.34
N ALA A 136 1.03 13.53 13.84
CA ALA A 136 1.45 14.78 13.22
C ALA A 136 2.70 14.53 12.37
N TYR A 137 2.73 15.15 11.18
CA TYR A 137 3.90 15.17 10.29
C TYR A 137 4.87 16.28 10.66
#